data_AF-A0A1C5STL9-F1
#
_entry.id   AF-A0A1C5STL9-F1
#
_cell.length_a   1.000
_cell.length_b   1.000
_cell.length_c   1.000
_cell.angle_alpha   90.00
_cell.angle_beta   90.00
_cell.angle_gamma   90.00
#
_symmetry.space_group_name_H-M   'P 1'
#
loop_
_entity.id
_entity.type
_entity.pdbx_description
1 polymer ?
#
loop_
_entity_poly.entity_id
_entity_poly.type
_entity_poly.pdbx_seq_one_letter_code
_entity_poly.pdbx_strand_id
1 'polypeptide(L)'
;MKIKFSAPTEYDYREFEDTLSRSCLDGKIKITATDDEGHTGELFIQQECMDRLGADYIKSHIEIYYNKTLCGWFLKLSENDYYNDIERNPVKVMQVKFEGIEGGTGREIYKEIETEKYFLRENHFPREKFAKWYVCGKRRISDDGYEARANLVFECNGEQEQVKYDDWNGVAAYPDTFNEKFSSFLKGDATDENGETNNN
;
A
#
# COMPACT_ATOMS: atom_id res chain seq x y z
N MET A 1 25.69 -11.15 3.47
CA MET A 1 25.40 -9.69 3.59
C MET A 1 25.64 -9.16 5.02
N LYS A 2 26.37 -8.05 5.15
CA LYS A 2 26.67 -7.35 6.41
C LYS A 2 25.93 -6.02 6.46
N ILE A 3 25.14 -5.78 7.51
CA ILE A 3 24.25 -4.62 7.65
C ILE A 3 24.66 -3.79 8.86
N LYS A 4 24.63 -2.47 8.73
CA LYS A 4 24.92 -1.51 9.80
C LYS A 4 23.85 -0.42 9.85
N PHE A 5 23.56 0.04 11.06
CA PHE A 5 22.69 1.18 11.35
C PHE A 5 23.53 2.30 11.94
N SER A 6 23.31 3.53 11.49
CA SER A 6 23.95 4.72 12.04
C SER A 6 23.07 5.95 11.85
N ALA A 7 23.44 7.05 12.52
CA ALA A 7 22.92 8.36 12.13
C ALA A 7 23.50 8.76 10.76
N PRO A 8 22.79 9.60 9.97
CA PRO A 8 23.38 10.28 8.83
C PRO A 8 24.60 11.10 9.22
N THR A 9 25.60 11.14 8.35
CA THR A 9 26.87 11.86 8.55
C THR A 9 26.84 13.22 7.86
N GLU A 10 27.77 14.12 8.22
CA GLU A 10 27.93 15.41 7.51
C GLU A 10 28.31 15.27 6.03
N TYR A 11 28.78 14.09 5.61
CA TYR A 11 28.96 13.79 4.19
C TYR A 11 27.61 13.53 3.53
N ASP A 12 26.75 12.70 4.14
CA ASP A 12 25.40 12.40 3.63
C ASP A 12 24.56 13.68 3.49
N TYR A 13 24.61 14.56 4.49
CA TYR A 13 23.90 15.84 4.45
C TYR A 13 24.36 16.76 3.31
N ARG A 14 25.65 16.74 2.96
CA ARG A 14 26.19 17.53 1.84
C ARG A 14 25.76 16.98 0.48
N GLU A 15 25.83 15.66 0.30
CA GLU A 15 25.34 15.00 -0.92
C GLU A 15 23.84 15.28 -1.16
N PHE A 16 23.02 15.31 -0.10
CA PHE A 16 21.60 15.67 -0.19
C PHE A 16 21.35 17.17 -0.38
N GLU A 17 22.25 18.05 0.08
CA GLU A 17 22.13 19.49 -0.16
C GLU A 17 22.39 19.83 -1.64
N ASP A 18 23.33 19.13 -2.28
CA ASP A 18 23.67 19.33 -3.69
C ASP A 18 22.61 18.78 -4.66
N THR A 19 21.76 17.84 -4.20
CA THR A 19 20.79 17.14 -5.05
C THR A 19 19.32 17.40 -4.67
N LEU A 20 19.04 17.62 -3.40
CA LEU A 20 17.72 17.77 -2.80
C LEU A 20 17.78 18.87 -1.71
N SER A 21 17.42 18.53 -0.47
CA SER A 21 17.52 19.43 0.67
C SER A 21 18.14 18.69 1.86
N ARG A 22 18.96 19.41 2.62
CA ARG A 22 19.58 18.91 3.86
C ARG A 22 18.54 18.33 4.83
N SER A 23 17.35 18.95 4.93
CA SER A 23 16.29 18.52 5.84
C SER A 23 15.66 17.18 5.48
N CYS A 24 15.92 16.63 4.29
CA CYS A 24 15.46 15.29 3.90
C CYS A 24 16.03 14.18 4.78
N LEU A 25 17.15 14.43 5.46
CA LEU A 25 17.79 13.48 6.38
C LEU A 25 17.43 13.71 7.85
N ASP A 26 16.64 14.74 8.17
CA ASP A 26 16.22 15.00 9.54
C ASP A 26 15.33 13.86 10.06
N GLY A 27 15.66 13.34 11.24
CA GLY A 27 14.95 12.20 11.84
C GLY A 27 15.22 10.84 11.17
N LYS A 28 16.15 10.76 10.21
CA LYS A 28 16.47 9.51 9.52
C LYS A 28 17.52 8.68 10.25
N ILE A 29 17.44 7.37 10.04
CA ILE A 29 18.50 6.39 10.29
C ILE A 29 19.08 5.96 8.95
N LYS A 30 20.41 5.96 8.86
CA LYS A 30 21.15 5.42 7.74
C LYS A 30 21.34 3.92 7.92
N ILE A 31 21.02 3.17 6.88
CA ILE A 31 21.32 1.76 6.74
C ILE A 31 22.36 1.62 5.63
N THR A 32 23.46 0.93 5.94
CA THR A 32 24.45 0.53 4.94
C THR A 32 24.53 -0.99 4.95
N ALA A 33 24.51 -1.59 3.78
CA ALA A 33 24.69 -3.02 3.63
C ALA A 33 25.69 -3.34 2.52
N THR A 34 26.49 -4.37 2.79
CA THR A 34 27.46 -4.90 1.83
C THR A 34 27.20 -6.39 1.62
N ASP A 35 27.00 -6.82 0.38
CA ASP A 35 26.85 -8.23 0.04
C ASP A 35 28.19 -8.98 0.01
N ASP A 36 28.13 -10.27 -0.30
CA ASP A 36 29.32 -11.13 -0.27
C ASP A 36 30.22 -10.92 -1.51
N GLU A 37 29.73 -10.22 -2.52
CA GLU A 37 30.47 -9.78 -3.72
C GLU A 37 31.14 -8.41 -3.53
N GLY A 38 30.86 -7.73 -2.41
CA GLY A 38 31.44 -6.44 -2.05
C GLY A 38 30.63 -5.24 -2.52
N HIS A 39 29.45 -5.45 -3.11
CA HIS A 39 28.55 -4.36 -3.49
C HIS A 39 28.01 -3.69 -2.24
N THR A 40 28.04 -2.36 -2.21
CA THR A 40 27.58 -1.57 -1.06
C THR A 40 26.47 -0.64 -1.49
N GLY A 41 25.35 -0.69 -0.77
CA GLY A 41 24.23 0.22 -0.93
C GLY A 41 23.91 0.94 0.37
N GLU A 42 23.15 2.03 0.24
CA GLU A 42 22.69 2.84 1.37
C GLU A 42 21.19 3.11 1.24
N LEU A 43 20.51 3.22 2.39
CA LEU A 43 19.10 3.60 2.50
C LEU A 43 18.89 4.43 3.76
N PHE A 44 18.08 5.47 3.66
CA PHE A 44 17.71 6.33 4.78
C PHE A 44 16.24 6.13 5.11
N ILE A 45 15.95 5.55 6.27
CA ILE A 45 14.58 5.31 6.76
C ILE A 45 14.25 6.28 7.90
N GLN A 46 12.97 6.54 8.13
CA GLN A 46 12.56 7.31 9.31
C GLN A 46 12.85 6.54 10.60
N GLN A 47 13.12 7.25 11.71
CA GLN A 47 13.23 6.63 13.03
C GLN A 47 11.97 5.84 13.37
N GLU A 48 10.78 6.32 13.01
CA GLU A 48 9.52 5.60 13.24
C GLU A 48 9.47 4.25 12.51
N CYS A 49 10.11 4.12 11.34
CA CYS A 49 10.22 2.83 10.65
C CYS A 49 11.13 1.86 11.41
N MET A 50 12.25 2.36 11.94
CA MET A 50 13.17 1.56 12.76
C MET A 50 12.47 1.07 14.03
N ASP A 51 11.73 1.96 14.70
CA ASP A 51 11.03 1.64 15.95
C ASP A 51 9.88 0.64 15.72
N ARG A 52 9.16 0.77 14.60
CA ARG A 52 8.04 -0.10 14.23
C ARG A 52 8.49 -1.50 13.79
N LEU A 53 9.47 -1.57 12.88
CA LEU A 53 9.89 -2.84 12.27
C LEU A 53 10.92 -3.56 13.14
N GLY A 54 11.79 -2.80 13.81
CA GLY A 54 12.90 -3.34 14.57
C GLY A 54 14.08 -3.77 13.69
N ALA A 55 15.26 -3.83 14.31
CA ALA A 55 16.51 -4.11 13.62
C ALA A 55 16.52 -5.49 12.94
N ASP A 56 15.93 -6.51 13.57
CA ASP A 56 16.02 -7.88 13.08
C ASP A 56 15.11 -8.10 11.86
N TYR A 57 13.91 -7.53 11.86
CA TYR A 57 13.06 -7.51 10.66
C TYR A 57 13.76 -6.81 9.51
N ILE A 58 14.31 -5.61 9.74
CA ILE A 58 15.00 -4.86 8.68
C ILE A 58 16.17 -5.68 8.11
N LYS A 59 16.94 -6.35 8.97
CA LYS A 59 18.06 -7.19 8.50
C LYS A 59 17.60 -8.35 7.61
N SER A 60 16.44 -8.95 7.88
CA SER A 60 15.94 -10.09 7.10
C SER A 60 15.17 -9.68 5.83
N HIS A 61 14.75 -8.42 5.69
CA HIS A 61 13.92 -7.95 4.56
C HIS A 61 14.56 -6.82 3.73
N ILE A 62 15.81 -6.49 3.99
CA ILE A 62 16.57 -5.58 3.14
C ILE A 62 17.24 -6.36 2.00
N GLU A 63 17.24 -5.79 0.81
CA GLU A 63 17.86 -6.37 -0.39
C GLU A 63 18.73 -5.32 -1.07
N ILE A 64 19.91 -5.73 -1.54
CA ILE A 64 20.75 -4.92 -2.41
C ILE A 64 20.37 -5.16 -3.87
N TYR A 65 20.25 -4.10 -4.65
CA TYR A 65 19.93 -4.19 -6.06
C TYR A 65 20.70 -3.15 -6.88
N TYR A 66 21.02 -3.52 -8.12
CA TYR A 66 21.67 -2.61 -9.04
C TYR A 66 20.63 -1.79 -9.81
N ASN A 67 20.69 -0.46 -9.69
CA ASN A 67 19.90 0.44 -10.51
C ASN A 67 20.69 0.80 -11.78
N LYS A 68 20.18 0.36 -12.94
CA LYS A 68 20.82 0.62 -14.24
C LYS A 68 20.84 2.10 -14.62
N THR A 69 19.81 2.86 -14.26
CA THR A 69 19.68 4.29 -14.60
C THR A 69 20.67 5.14 -13.82
N LEU A 70 20.88 4.80 -12.54
CA LEU A 70 21.81 5.50 -11.65
C LEU A 70 23.20 4.86 -11.62
N CYS A 71 23.42 3.79 -12.37
CA CYS A 71 24.67 3.04 -12.45
C CYS A 71 25.28 2.70 -11.06
N GLY A 72 24.45 2.26 -10.12
CA GLY A 72 24.87 2.08 -8.73
C GLY A 72 24.08 1.03 -7.97
N TRP A 73 24.61 0.63 -6.82
CA TRP A 73 23.98 -0.31 -5.90
C TRP A 73 23.20 0.42 -4.82
N PHE A 74 21.95 0.01 -4.62
CA PHE A 74 21.02 0.63 -3.69
C PHE A 74 20.40 -0.44 -2.79
N LEU A 75 19.81 0.00 -1.68
CA LEU A 75 19.03 -0.89 -0.83
C LEU A 75 17.55 -0.61 -0.99
N LYS A 76 16.75 -1.67 -0.95
CA LYS A 76 15.30 -1.61 -0.75
C LYS A 76 14.95 -2.41 0.49
N LEU A 77 13.94 -1.96 1.23
CA LEU A 77 13.41 -2.63 2.40
C LEU A 77 11.96 -2.99 2.10
N SER A 78 11.62 -4.28 2.21
CA SER A 78 10.24 -4.73 2.01
C SER A 78 9.45 -4.72 3.32
N GLU A 79 8.25 -4.18 3.29
CA GLU A 79 7.28 -4.19 4.39
C GLU A 79 6.13 -5.18 4.17
N ASN A 80 6.16 -5.96 3.08
CA ASN A 80 5.12 -6.92 2.71
C ASN A 80 4.79 -7.89 3.85
N ASP A 81 5.80 -8.55 4.41
CA ASP A 81 5.59 -9.55 5.47
C ASP A 81 5.08 -8.90 6.75
N TYR A 82 5.56 -7.69 7.08
CA TYR A 82 5.07 -6.94 8.25
C TYR A 82 3.57 -6.63 8.17
N TYR A 83 3.08 -6.11 7.03
CA TYR A 83 1.68 -5.74 6.91
C TYR A 83 0.77 -6.95 6.64
N ASN A 84 1.24 -7.96 5.92
CA ASN A 84 0.43 -9.14 5.61
C ASN A 84 0.48 -10.23 6.70
N ASP A 85 1.30 -10.06 7.75
CA ASP A 85 1.33 -10.93 8.93
C ASP A 85 -0.08 -11.09 9.53
N ILE A 86 -0.59 -12.33 9.55
CA ILE A 86 -1.93 -12.65 10.05
C ILE A 86 -2.05 -12.62 11.57
N GLU A 87 -0.95 -12.75 12.31
CA GLU A 87 -0.97 -12.62 13.77
C GLU A 87 -1.10 -11.14 14.15
N ARG A 88 -0.43 -10.27 13.39
CA ARG A 88 -0.48 -8.82 13.56
C ARG A 88 -1.76 -8.20 12.98
N ASN A 89 -2.11 -8.59 11.76
CA ASN A 89 -3.28 -8.13 11.01
C ASN A 89 -4.15 -9.33 10.63
N PRO A 90 -4.94 -9.88 11.57
CA PRO A 90 -5.80 -11.02 11.30
C PRO A 90 -6.77 -10.75 10.15
N VAL A 91 -7.08 -11.82 9.41
CA VAL A 91 -8.09 -11.76 8.36
C VAL A 91 -9.42 -11.31 8.96
N LYS A 92 -10.02 -10.27 8.40
CA LYS A 92 -11.37 -9.80 8.80
C LYS A 92 -12.26 -9.72 7.57
N VAL A 93 -13.41 -10.40 7.64
CA VAL A 93 -14.46 -10.28 6.62
C VAL A 93 -15.28 -9.02 6.91
N MET A 94 -15.48 -8.22 5.86
CA MET A 94 -16.15 -6.93 5.87
C MET A 94 -17.36 -7.04 4.96
N GLN A 95 -18.55 -7.14 5.54
CA GLN A 95 -19.78 -7.12 4.76
C GLN A 95 -20.08 -5.70 4.32
N VAL A 96 -20.14 -5.50 3.01
CA VAL A 96 -20.36 -4.19 2.40
C VAL A 96 -21.53 -4.22 1.44
N LYS A 97 -22.21 -3.07 1.33
CA LYS A 97 -23.22 -2.82 0.31
C LYS A 97 -22.71 -1.75 -0.66
N PHE A 98 -23.03 -1.93 -1.94
CA PHE A 98 -22.79 -0.90 -2.95
C PHE A 98 -23.76 0.28 -2.72
N GLU A 99 -23.25 1.50 -2.77
CA GLU A 99 -24.01 2.74 -2.55
C GLU A 99 -24.04 3.67 -3.77
N GLY A 100 -23.16 3.46 -4.76
CA GLY A 100 -23.12 4.27 -5.97
C GLY A 100 -21.70 4.44 -6.53
N ILE A 101 -21.56 5.41 -7.43
CA ILE A 101 -20.30 5.75 -8.10
C ILE A 101 -19.88 7.16 -7.71
N GLU A 102 -18.59 7.37 -7.40
CA GLU A 102 -18.02 8.69 -7.17
C GLU A 102 -17.99 9.49 -8.48
N GLY A 103 -18.71 10.61 -8.48
CA GLY A 103 -18.79 11.51 -9.63
C GLY A 103 -17.41 12.00 -10.10
N GLY A 104 -17.16 11.89 -11.40
CA GLY A 104 -15.93 12.37 -12.05
C GLY A 104 -14.72 11.43 -11.97
N THR A 105 -14.73 10.43 -11.08
CA THR A 105 -13.63 9.43 -10.99
C THR A 105 -14.06 8.04 -11.45
N GLY A 106 -15.36 7.73 -11.41
CA GLY A 106 -15.88 6.41 -11.76
C GLY A 106 -15.59 5.34 -10.70
N ARG A 107 -15.09 5.72 -9.52
CA ARG A 107 -14.81 4.78 -8.43
C ARG A 107 -16.09 4.30 -7.78
N GLU A 108 -16.13 3.03 -7.40
CA GLU A 108 -17.29 2.42 -6.74
C GLU A 108 -17.29 2.76 -5.25
N ILE A 109 -18.45 3.14 -4.71
CA ILE A 109 -18.65 3.46 -3.29
C ILE A 109 -19.32 2.26 -2.62
N TYR A 110 -18.71 1.78 -1.54
CA TYR A 110 -19.24 0.73 -0.69
C TYR A 110 -19.40 1.22 0.75
N LYS A 111 -20.43 0.77 1.45
CA LYS A 111 -20.65 1.03 2.88
C LYS A 111 -20.62 -0.28 3.65
N GLU A 112 -19.77 -0.36 4.67
CA GLU A 112 -19.75 -1.46 5.63
C GLU A 112 -21.03 -1.47 6.45
N ILE A 113 -21.65 -2.65 6.57
CA ILE A 113 -22.95 -2.82 7.22
C ILE A 113 -22.85 -2.60 8.73
N GLU A 114 -21.78 -3.09 9.37
CA GLU A 114 -21.65 -3.07 10.83
C GLU A 114 -21.29 -1.66 11.36
N THR A 115 -20.24 -1.04 10.80
CA THR A 115 -19.71 0.22 11.34
C THR A 115 -20.13 1.44 10.54
N GLU A 116 -20.91 1.27 9.48
CA GLU A 116 -21.33 2.33 8.55
C GLU A 116 -20.19 3.11 7.88
N LYS A 117 -18.98 2.56 7.88
CA LYS A 117 -17.80 3.16 7.23
C LYS A 117 -17.92 3.04 5.72
N TYR A 118 -17.41 4.03 5.00
CA TYR A 118 -17.39 4.00 3.55
C TYR A 118 -16.04 3.53 3.04
N PHE A 119 -16.04 2.92 1.86
CA PHE A 119 -14.87 2.48 1.14
C PHE A 119 -15.03 2.88 -0.32
N LEU A 120 -13.92 3.27 -0.95
CA LEU A 120 -13.85 3.44 -2.39
C LEU A 120 -13.08 2.27 -3.00
N ARG A 121 -13.60 1.77 -4.11
CA ARG A 121 -12.94 0.74 -4.91
C ARG A 121 -12.64 1.30 -6.29
N GLU A 122 -11.35 1.35 -6.63
CA GLU A 122 -10.86 1.73 -7.94
C GLU A 122 -10.51 0.47 -8.73
N ASN A 123 -11.38 0.12 -9.66
CA ASN A 123 -11.26 -1.09 -10.47
C ASN A 123 -10.48 -0.81 -11.75
N HIS A 124 -9.44 -1.60 -12.02
CA HIS A 124 -8.61 -1.46 -13.23
C HIS A 124 -8.90 -2.53 -14.30
N PHE A 125 -9.88 -3.40 -14.07
CA PHE A 125 -10.34 -4.38 -15.07
C PHE A 125 -11.13 -3.68 -16.20
N PRO A 126 -10.98 -4.07 -17.49
CA PRO A 126 -10.28 -5.26 -18.00
C PRO A 126 -8.79 -5.08 -18.28
N ARG A 127 -8.22 -3.88 -18.04
CA ARG A 127 -6.79 -3.62 -18.31
C ARG A 127 -5.90 -4.50 -17.44
N GLU A 128 -6.23 -4.62 -16.15
CA GLU A 128 -5.51 -5.42 -15.16
C GLU A 128 -6.50 -6.09 -14.20
N LYS A 129 -6.22 -7.33 -13.77
CA LYS A 129 -6.99 -8.03 -12.73
C LYS A 129 -6.60 -7.50 -11.34
N PHE A 130 -7.02 -6.27 -11.08
CA PHE A 130 -6.52 -5.49 -9.95
C PHE A 130 -7.55 -4.43 -9.52
N ALA A 131 -7.73 -4.26 -8.21
CA ALA A 131 -8.55 -3.20 -7.65
C ALA A 131 -7.95 -2.63 -6.36
N LYS A 132 -7.82 -1.30 -6.28
CA LYS A 132 -7.39 -0.61 -5.05
C LYS A 132 -8.58 -0.29 -4.17
N TRP A 133 -8.38 -0.44 -2.87
CA TRP A 133 -9.38 -0.16 -1.86
C TRP A 133 -8.91 0.93 -0.89
N TYR A 134 -9.73 1.96 -0.75
CA TYR A 134 -9.43 3.10 0.09
C TYR A 134 -10.47 3.24 1.20
N VAL A 135 -10.05 3.69 2.38
CA VAL A 135 -10.97 4.08 3.45
C VAL A 135 -11.59 5.43 3.10
N CYS A 136 -12.90 5.57 3.29
CA CYS A 136 -13.65 6.79 3.00
C CYS A 136 -14.55 7.19 4.17
N GLY A 137 -14.60 8.48 4.44
CA GLY A 137 -15.58 9.10 5.32
C GLY A 137 -16.08 10.40 4.71
N LYS A 138 -17.22 10.93 5.19
CA LYS A 138 -17.71 12.29 4.83
C LYS A 138 -16.72 13.40 5.16
N ARG A 139 -15.70 13.11 5.98
CA ARG A 139 -14.55 13.96 6.30
C ARG A 139 -13.34 13.05 6.40
N ARG A 140 -12.39 13.18 5.47
CA ARG A 140 -11.06 12.57 5.59
C ARG A 140 -10.41 13.11 6.88
N ILE A 141 -10.13 12.25 7.84
CA ILE A 141 -9.26 12.58 8.98
C ILE A 141 -7.98 11.77 8.80
N SER A 142 -6.82 12.38 9.01
CA SER A 142 -5.49 11.80 8.79
C SER A 142 -5.27 10.46 9.48
N ASP A 143 -6.03 10.18 10.54
CA ASP A 143 -5.81 9.05 11.44
C ASP A 143 -6.50 7.76 10.95
N ASP A 144 -7.40 7.84 9.96
CA ASP A 144 -8.04 6.68 9.32
C ASP A 144 -7.20 6.06 8.18
N GLY A 145 -6.02 6.65 7.88
CA GLY A 145 -5.15 6.24 6.78
C GLY A 145 -5.70 6.60 5.39
N TYR A 146 -4.87 6.43 4.35
CA TYR A 146 -5.29 6.57 2.94
C TYR A 146 -5.80 5.26 2.34
N GLU A 147 -5.43 4.13 2.93
CA GLU A 147 -5.65 2.78 2.43
C GLU A 147 -6.31 1.93 3.51
N ALA A 148 -7.11 0.95 3.09
CA ALA A 148 -7.60 -0.04 4.03
C ALA A 148 -6.41 -0.84 4.62
N ARG A 149 -6.53 -1.41 5.82
CA ARG A 149 -5.49 -2.32 6.31
C ARG A 149 -5.43 -3.58 5.43
N ALA A 150 -4.27 -4.23 5.37
CA ALA A 150 -4.13 -5.53 4.73
C ALA A 150 -4.99 -6.61 5.40
N ASN A 151 -5.23 -7.70 4.68
CA ASN A 151 -5.99 -8.88 5.11
C ASN A 151 -7.48 -8.62 5.38
N LEU A 152 -8.06 -7.57 4.80
CA LEU A 152 -9.51 -7.45 4.75
C LEU A 152 -10.07 -8.27 3.58
N VAL A 153 -11.16 -8.97 3.82
CA VAL A 153 -11.97 -9.64 2.80
C VAL A 153 -13.26 -8.85 2.67
N PHE A 154 -13.45 -8.16 1.55
CA PHE A 154 -14.72 -7.50 1.28
C PHE A 154 -15.71 -8.54 0.76
N GLU A 155 -16.92 -8.52 1.30
CA GLU A 155 -18.03 -9.39 0.88
C GLU A 155 -19.21 -8.53 0.45
N CYS A 156 -19.67 -8.72 -0.78
CA CYS A 156 -20.83 -8.05 -1.34
C CYS A 156 -21.65 -9.01 -2.21
N ASN A 157 -22.93 -9.21 -1.87
CA ASN A 157 -23.86 -10.04 -2.65
C ASN A 157 -23.31 -11.43 -3.01
N GLY A 158 -22.67 -12.09 -2.03
CA GLY A 158 -22.09 -13.44 -2.19
C GLY A 158 -20.74 -13.49 -2.91
N GLU A 159 -20.23 -12.35 -3.40
CA GLU A 159 -18.89 -12.26 -3.98
C GLU A 159 -17.91 -11.73 -2.95
N GLN A 160 -16.68 -12.26 -2.98
CA GLN A 160 -15.60 -11.86 -2.10
C GLN A 160 -14.35 -11.51 -2.89
N GLU A 161 -13.59 -10.54 -2.39
CA GLU A 161 -12.19 -10.32 -2.76
C GLU A 161 -11.39 -9.89 -1.54
N GLN A 162 -10.13 -10.32 -1.48
CA GLN A 162 -9.23 -10.00 -0.37
C GLN A 162 -8.21 -8.96 -0.79
N VAL A 163 -7.95 -7.99 0.08
CA VAL A 163 -6.86 -7.04 -0.10
C VAL A 163 -5.60 -7.46 0.66
N LYS A 164 -4.45 -7.26 0.03
CA LYS A 164 -3.11 -7.50 0.57
C LYS A 164 -2.29 -6.23 0.41
N TYR A 165 -1.24 -6.07 1.21
CA TYR A 165 -0.26 -5.00 1.04
C TYR A 165 0.85 -5.44 0.08
N ASP A 166 1.30 -4.54 -0.78
CA ASP A 166 2.54 -4.65 -1.53
C ASP A 166 3.29 -3.31 -1.56
N ASP A 167 4.61 -3.34 -1.41
CA ASP A 167 5.47 -2.16 -1.35
C ASP A 167 5.32 -1.21 -2.55
N TRP A 168 4.91 -1.73 -3.72
CA TRP A 168 4.76 -0.91 -4.93
C TRP A 168 3.41 -0.22 -5.02
N ASN A 169 2.33 -0.93 -4.68
CA ASN A 169 0.97 -0.51 -4.99
C ASN A 169 0.09 -0.23 -3.76
N GLY A 170 0.59 -0.49 -2.56
CA GLY A 170 -0.15 -0.35 -1.31
C GLY A 170 -1.13 -1.51 -1.09
N VAL A 171 -2.26 -1.22 -0.44
CA VAL A 171 -3.30 -2.23 -0.16
C VAL A 171 -4.30 -2.36 -1.31
N ALA A 172 -4.37 -3.55 -1.91
CA ALA A 172 -5.21 -3.82 -3.06
C ALA A 172 -5.60 -5.30 -3.18
N ALA A 173 -6.63 -5.58 -3.98
CA ALA A 173 -6.92 -6.91 -4.47
C ALA A 173 -6.05 -7.19 -5.71
N TYR A 174 -5.15 -8.15 -5.58
CA TYR A 174 -4.19 -8.56 -6.61
C TYR A 174 -4.73 -9.71 -7.45
N PRO A 175 -4.12 -10.10 -8.57
CA PRO A 175 -4.69 -11.10 -9.48
C PRO A 175 -5.08 -12.44 -8.85
N ASP A 176 -4.46 -12.82 -7.72
CA ASP A 176 -4.74 -14.04 -6.97
C ASP A 176 -5.92 -13.90 -5.98
N THR A 177 -6.30 -12.68 -5.61
CA THR A 177 -7.43 -12.39 -4.69
C THR A 177 -8.53 -11.52 -5.30
N PHE A 178 -8.30 -10.98 -6.49
CA PHE A 178 -9.22 -10.14 -7.24
C PHE A 178 -10.39 -10.96 -7.77
N ASN A 179 -11.59 -10.39 -7.66
CA ASN A 179 -12.80 -11.01 -8.18
C ASN A 179 -13.47 -10.11 -9.21
N GLU A 180 -13.43 -10.55 -10.47
CA GLU A 180 -14.07 -9.85 -11.59
C GLU A 180 -15.57 -9.62 -11.36
N LYS A 181 -16.24 -10.48 -10.60
CA LYS A 181 -17.68 -10.39 -10.32
C LYS A 181 -18.02 -9.54 -9.10
N PHE A 182 -17.02 -9.03 -8.38
CA PHE A 182 -17.27 -8.25 -7.17
C PHE A 182 -18.04 -6.95 -7.46
N SER A 183 -17.74 -6.31 -8.59
CA SER A 183 -18.38 -5.06 -8.99
C SER A 183 -19.89 -5.24 -9.15
N SER A 184 -20.66 -4.45 -8.39
CA SER A 184 -22.13 -4.41 -8.53
C SER A 184 -22.58 -3.75 -9.85
N PHE A 185 -21.73 -2.91 -10.45
CA PHE A 185 -21.99 -2.33 -11.78
C PHE A 185 -22.08 -3.42 -12.86
N LEU A 186 -21.27 -4.48 -12.76
CA LEU A 186 -21.32 -5.62 -13.68
C LEU A 186 -22.57 -6.50 -13.49
N LYS A 187 -23.34 -6.27 -12.42
CA LYS A 187 -24.56 -7.03 -12.10
C LYS A 187 -25.86 -6.31 -12.50
N GLY A 188 -25.79 -5.10 -13.07
CA GLY A 188 -26.96 -4.36 -13.56
C GLY A 188 -27.76 -3.59 -12.49
N ASP A 189 -27.29 -3.56 -11.24
CA ASP A 189 -27.99 -2.92 -10.11
C ASP A 189 -27.54 -1.47 -9.82
N ALA A 190 -26.77 -0.85 -10.71
CA ALA A 190 -26.37 0.54 -10.56
C ALA A 190 -27.49 1.48 -11.02
N THR A 191 -28.36 1.90 -10.10
CA THR A 191 -29.16 3.11 -10.29
C THR A 191 -28.25 4.31 -10.05
N ASP A 192 -28.06 5.15 -11.07
CA ASP A 192 -27.49 6.46 -10.85
C ASP A 192 -28.43 7.32 -9.99
N GLU A 193 -27.94 8.46 -9.50
CA GLU A 193 -28.69 9.44 -8.72
C GLU A 193 -29.90 10.05 -9.48
N ASN A 194 -30.07 9.69 -10.76
CA ASN A 194 -31.18 10.08 -11.64
C ASN A 194 -32.15 8.93 -11.99
N GLY A 195 -31.90 7.70 -11.52
CA GLY A 195 -32.75 6.54 -11.77
C GLY A 195 -32.65 5.92 -13.17
N GLU A 196 -31.60 6.20 -13.95
CA GLU A 196 -31.39 5.54 -15.25
C GLU A 196 -30.47 4.31 -15.12
N THR A 197 -30.96 3.18 -15.62
CA THR A 197 -30.21 1.92 -15.69
C THR A 197 -29.38 1.91 -16.97
N ASN A 198 -28.06 1.88 -16.85
CA ASN A 198 -27.16 1.71 -17.99
C ASN A 198 -27.23 0.27 -18.50
N ASN A 199 -28.06 0.04 -19.51
CA ASN A 199 -27.99 -1.17 -20.34
C ASN A 199 -26.85 -1.00 -21.35
N ASN A 200 -25.72 -1.66 -21.09
CA ASN A 200 -24.74 -2.00 -22.13
C ASN A 200 -24.33 -3.45 -21.98
#